data_AF-T1ETE3-F1
#
_entry.id   AF-T1ETE3-F1
#
_cell.length_a   1.000
_cell.length_b   1.000
_cell.length_c   1.000
_cell.angle_alpha   90.00
_cell.angle_beta   90.00
_cell.angle_gamma   90.00
#
_symmetry.space_group_name_H-M   'P 1'
#
loop_
_entity.id
_entity.type
_entity.pdbx_description
1 polymer ?
#
loop_
_entity_poly.entity_id
_entity_poly.type
_entity_poly.pdbx_seq_one_letter_code
_entity_poly.pdbx_strand_id
1 'polypeptide(L)'
;MHRLYEHIVTFIEKLKLVQKQMVQKKVTHCANLSTRPVDTVQHEKYNELLVKLIDDFQQRFQDFKKHNDFMILLSNPFNVDPTDAADTKYQMELIDLQNNNISRSHKLNCILLILKRNESEKRGNEL
;
A
#
# COMPACT_ATOMS: atom_id res chain seq x y z
N MET A 1 0.55 8.09 6.51
CA MET A 1 -0.32 7.34 5.59
C MET A 1 0.39 6.14 4.94
N HIS A 2 1.64 6.25 4.49
CA HIS A 2 2.40 5.12 3.91
C HIS A 2 2.51 3.89 4.84
N ARG A 3 2.88 4.08 6.12
CA ARG A 3 2.91 2.98 7.10
C ARG A 3 1.58 2.23 7.25
N LEU A 4 0.45 2.94 7.16
CA LEU A 4 -0.87 2.30 7.26
C LEU A 4 -1.14 1.36 6.08
N TYR A 5 -0.83 1.81 4.86
CA TYR A 5 -0.98 0.97 3.68
C TYR A 5 -0.02 -0.22 3.70
N GLU A 6 1.23 -0.03 4.13
CA GLU A 6 2.18 -1.14 4.34
C GLU A 6 1.65 -2.17 5.33
N HIS A 7 1.05 -1.73 6.45
CA HIS A 7 0.42 -2.62 7.41
C HIS A 7 -0.76 -3.38 6.80
N ILE A 8 -1.57 -2.73 5.96
CA ILE A 8 -2.69 -3.37 5.25
C ILE A 8 -2.17 -4.43 4.28
N VAL A 9 -1.17 -4.09 3.45
CA VAL A 9 -0.54 -5.04 2.50
C VAL A 9 0.04 -6.22 3.26
N THR A 10 0.79 -5.95 4.34
CA THR A 10 1.36 -7.01 5.21
C THR A 10 0.27 -7.90 5.80
N PHE A 11 -0.84 -7.32 6.23
CA PHE A 11 -1.97 -8.07 6.78
C PHE A 11 -2.63 -8.95 5.72
N ILE A 12 -2.86 -8.44 4.50
CA ILE A 12 -3.40 -9.21 3.37
C ILE A 12 -2.46 -10.40 3.04
N GLU A 13 -1.14 -10.20 3.03
CA GLU A 13 -0.18 -11.28 2.78
C GLU A 13 -0.22 -12.36 3.89
N LYS A 14 -0.40 -11.95 5.16
CA LYS A 14 -0.62 -12.90 6.26
C LYS A 14 -1.93 -13.69 6.07
N LEU A 15 -3.01 -13.04 5.64
CA LEU A 15 -4.28 -13.73 5.35
C LEU A 15 -4.14 -14.74 4.21
N LYS A 16 -3.45 -14.40 3.13
CA LYS A 16 -3.15 -15.33 2.01
C LYS A 16 -2.32 -16.53 2.49
N LEU A 17 -1.32 -16.31 3.36
CA LEU A 17 -0.55 -17.40 3.95
C LEU A 17 -1.46 -18.34 4.75
N VAL A 18 -2.31 -17.80 5.62
CA VAL A 18 -3.25 -18.60 6.42
C VAL A 18 -4.23 -19.34 5.52
N GLN A 19 -4.77 -18.70 4.48
CA GLN A 19 -5.65 -19.32 3.48
C GLN A 19 -4.97 -20.53 2.82
N LYS A 20 -3.73 -20.37 2.33
CA LYS A 20 -2.96 -21.47 1.73
C LYS A 20 -2.77 -22.63 2.71
N GLN A 21 -2.54 -22.31 3.99
CA GLN A 21 -2.39 -23.32 5.04
C GLN A 21 -3.71 -24.04 5.34
N MET A 22 -4.86 -23.36 5.30
CA MET A 22 -6.18 -24.00 5.44
C MET A 22 -6.43 -25.06 4.36
N VAL A 23 -6.08 -24.76 3.10
CA VAL A 23 -6.17 -25.73 1.99
C VAL A 23 -5.27 -26.96 2.24
N GLN A 24 -4.11 -26.75 2.86
CA GLN A 24 -3.16 -27.80 3.22
C GLN A 24 -3.51 -28.52 4.54
N LYS A 25 -4.64 -28.19 5.19
CA LYS A 25 -5.01 -28.65 6.53
C LYS A 25 -3.92 -28.39 7.59
N LYS A 26 -3.15 -27.32 7.41
CA LYS A 26 -2.09 -26.88 8.32
C LYS A 26 -2.58 -25.65 9.09
N VAL A 27 -2.41 -25.63 10.41
CA VAL A 27 -2.90 -24.54 11.28
C VAL A 27 -1.81 -23.94 12.17
N THR A 28 -0.55 -24.03 11.74
CA THR A 28 0.63 -23.68 12.55
C THR A 28 0.71 -22.23 13.02
N HIS A 29 0.09 -21.27 12.32
CA HIS A 29 0.10 -19.86 12.71
C HIS A 29 -1.21 -19.38 13.37
N CYS A 30 -2.21 -20.25 13.48
CA CYS A 30 -3.45 -19.94 14.18
C CYS A 30 -3.40 -20.58 15.57
N ALA A 31 -2.89 -19.86 16.59
CA ALA A 31 -2.68 -20.40 17.94
C ALA A 31 -3.90 -21.18 18.47
N ASN A 32 -5.11 -20.62 18.34
CA ASN A 32 -6.36 -21.25 18.79
C ASN A 32 -6.75 -22.53 18.02
N LEU A 33 -6.31 -22.67 16.77
CA LEU A 33 -6.59 -23.84 15.94
C LEU A 33 -5.46 -24.88 16.02
N SER A 34 -4.22 -24.44 16.28
CA SER A 34 -3.06 -25.30 16.44
C SER A 34 -3.15 -26.25 17.63
N THR A 35 -3.98 -25.92 18.63
CA THR A 35 -4.25 -26.76 19.80
C THR A 35 -5.33 -27.83 19.54
N ARG A 36 -6.02 -27.77 18.39
CA ARG A 36 -7.10 -28.68 18.04
C ARG A 36 -6.59 -29.80 17.13
N PRO A 37 -7.15 -31.02 17.20
CA PRO A 37 -6.88 -32.04 16.20
C PRO A 37 -7.27 -31.53 14.81
N VAL A 38 -6.41 -31.78 13.82
CA VAL A 38 -6.56 -31.24 12.44
C VAL A 38 -7.93 -31.55 11.84
N ASP A 39 -8.48 -32.73 12.11
CA ASP A 39 -9.76 -33.18 11.55
C ASP A 39 -10.99 -32.50 12.18
N THR A 40 -10.82 -31.84 13.33
CA THR A 40 -11.91 -31.09 14.00
C THR A 40 -12.07 -29.66 13.48
N VAL A 41 -11.12 -29.20 12.67
CA VAL A 41 -11.12 -27.85 12.12
C VAL A 41 -11.94 -27.81 10.84
N GLN A 42 -12.86 -26.84 10.74
CA GLN A 42 -13.68 -26.59 9.56
C GLN A 42 -12.87 -25.84 8.48
N HIS A 43 -11.83 -26.49 7.94
CA HIS A 43 -10.88 -25.88 7.01
C HIS A 43 -11.55 -25.21 5.80
N GLU A 44 -12.54 -25.87 5.20
CA GLU A 44 -13.27 -25.36 4.03
C GLU A 44 -14.04 -24.08 4.35
N LYS A 45 -14.82 -24.08 5.44
CA LYS A 45 -15.53 -22.89 5.91
C LYS A 45 -14.60 -21.72 6.21
N TYR A 46 -13.47 -21.98 6.88
CA TYR A 46 -12.50 -20.92 7.17
C TYR A 46 -11.81 -20.42 5.90
N ASN A 47 -11.53 -21.29 4.94
CA ASN A 47 -10.99 -20.91 3.65
C ASN A 47 -11.96 -19.98 2.89
N GLU A 48 -13.25 -20.30 2.84
CA GLU A 48 -14.26 -19.43 2.21
C GLU A 48 -14.35 -18.05 2.88
N LEU A 49 -14.30 -17.99 4.20
CA LEU A 49 -14.28 -16.74 4.95
C LEU A 49 -13.01 -15.93 4.67
N LEU A 50 -11.85 -16.59 4.57
CA LEU A 50 -10.58 -15.95 4.24
C LEU A 50 -10.56 -15.38 2.82
N VAL A 51 -11.11 -16.11 1.85
CA VAL A 51 -11.24 -15.61 0.46
C VAL A 51 -12.05 -14.32 0.44
N LYS A 52 -13.24 -14.32 1.03
CA LYS A 52 -14.10 -13.13 1.11
C LYS A 52 -13.40 -11.97 1.81
N LEU A 53 -12.74 -12.24 2.94
CA LEU A 53 -12.02 -11.21 3.70
C LEU A 53 -10.86 -10.60 2.90
N ILE A 54 -10.10 -11.41 2.17
CA ILE A 54 -9.00 -10.93 1.33
C ILE A 54 -9.56 -10.02 0.23
N ASP A 55 -10.64 -10.44 -0.44
CA ASP A 55 -11.28 -9.66 -1.49
C ASP A 55 -11.82 -8.33 -0.96
N ASP A 56 -12.50 -8.33 0.19
CA ASP A 56 -13.02 -7.13 0.84
C ASP A 56 -11.90 -6.12 1.15
N PHE A 57 -10.76 -6.59 1.67
CA PHE A 57 -9.61 -5.73 1.92
C PHE A 57 -8.99 -5.20 0.62
N GLN A 58 -8.85 -6.04 -0.39
CA GLN A 58 -8.29 -5.61 -1.68
C GLN A 58 -9.16 -4.55 -2.36
N GLN A 59 -10.48 -4.73 -2.36
CA GLN A 59 -11.43 -3.76 -2.91
C GLN A 59 -11.44 -2.47 -2.10
N ARG A 60 -11.54 -2.56 -0.78
CA ARG A 60 -11.59 -1.38 0.10
C ARG A 60 -10.34 -0.50 0.01
N PHE A 61 -9.18 -1.10 -0.26
CA PHE A 61 -7.90 -0.38 -0.32
C PHE A 61 -7.31 -0.28 -1.73
N GLN A 62 -8.13 -0.50 -2.77
CA GLN A 62 -7.68 -0.44 -4.17
C GLN A 62 -7.15 0.96 -4.55
N ASP A 63 -7.77 2.03 -4.05
CA ASP A 63 -7.32 3.39 -4.38
C ASP A 63 -5.96 3.72 -3.74
N PHE A 64 -5.68 3.17 -2.56
CA PHE A 64 -4.35 3.29 -1.95
C PHE A 64 -3.29 2.59 -2.78
N LYS A 65 -3.63 1.49 -3.48
CA LYS A 65 -2.73 0.84 -4.43
C LYS A 65 -2.40 1.75 -5.61
N LYS A 66 -3.41 2.42 -6.19
CA LYS A 66 -3.24 3.35 -7.32
C LYS A 66 -2.32 4.53 -6.98
N HIS A 67 -2.31 4.93 -5.71
CA HIS A 67 -1.50 6.05 -5.23
C HIS A 67 -0.28 5.61 -4.42
N ASN A 68 0.04 4.32 -4.37
CA ASN A 68 1.09 3.84 -3.49
C ASN A 68 2.46 4.41 -3.87
N ASP A 69 2.82 4.39 -5.16
CA ASP A 69 4.11 4.87 -5.64
C ASP A 69 4.29 6.37 -5.37
N PHE A 70 3.18 7.10 -5.52
CA PHE A 70 3.11 8.50 -5.14
C PHE A 70 3.25 8.70 -3.62
N MET A 71 2.61 7.87 -2.81
CA MET A 71 2.72 7.95 -1.34
C MET A 71 4.11 7.57 -0.84
N ILE A 72 4.81 6.65 -1.52
CA ILE A 72 6.23 6.34 -1.29
C ILE A 72 7.07 7.58 -1.56
N LEU A 73 6.84 8.24 -2.70
CA LEU A 73 7.52 9.48 -3.06
C LEU A 73 7.33 10.57 -2.01
N LEU A 74 6.11 10.77 -1.52
CA LEU A 74 5.81 11.75 -0.47
C LEU A 74 6.41 11.39 0.88
N SER A 75 6.56 10.10 1.16
CA SER A 75 7.08 9.65 2.45
C SER A 75 8.58 9.86 2.58
N ASN A 76 9.29 9.86 1.45
CA ASN A 76 10.73 10.04 1.46
C ASN A 76 11.32 10.72 0.20
N PRO A 77 10.89 11.97 -0.10
CA PRO A 77 11.22 12.63 -1.36
C PRO A 77 12.72 12.92 -1.55
N PHE A 78 13.55 12.78 -0.51
CA PHE A 78 15.00 13.04 -0.56
C PHE A 78 15.87 11.79 -0.73
N ASN A 79 15.29 10.61 -0.57
CA ASN A 79 16.02 9.34 -0.69
C ASN A 79 15.50 8.48 -1.84
N VAL A 80 14.62 9.04 -2.69
CA VAL A 80 14.17 8.40 -3.93
C VAL A 80 15.04 8.97 -5.06
N ASP A 81 15.68 8.11 -5.83
CA ASP A 81 16.33 8.54 -7.07
C ASP A 81 15.26 9.09 -8.02
N PRO A 82 15.37 10.34 -8.51
CA PRO A 82 14.43 10.87 -9.48
C PRO A 82 14.25 9.98 -10.72
N THR A 83 15.24 9.19 -11.12
CA THR A 83 15.08 8.25 -12.26
C THR A 83 14.20 7.06 -11.93
N ASP A 84 14.10 6.69 -10.65
CA ASP A 84 13.31 5.56 -10.15
C ASP A 84 11.87 5.94 -9.78
N ALA A 85 11.50 7.21 -9.94
CA ALA A 85 10.13 7.66 -9.71
C ALA A 85 9.18 6.98 -10.71
N ALA A 86 8.16 6.29 -10.20
CA ALA A 86 7.21 5.51 -11.00
C ALA A 86 6.43 6.34 -12.04
N ASP A 87 6.35 7.65 -11.87
CA ASP A 87 5.60 8.55 -12.74
C ASP A 87 6.54 9.67 -13.24
N THR A 88 6.82 9.64 -14.54
CA THR A 88 7.87 10.45 -15.18
C THR A 88 7.63 11.95 -15.06
N LYS A 89 6.38 12.39 -14.91
CA LYS A 89 6.06 13.82 -14.75
C LYS A 89 6.63 14.43 -13.47
N TYR A 90 6.92 13.61 -12.45
CA TYR A 90 7.45 14.10 -11.17
C TYR A 90 8.99 14.11 -11.10
N GLN A 91 9.70 13.55 -12.09
CA GLN A 91 11.15 13.40 -12.05
C GLN A 91 11.87 14.75 -11.98
N MET A 92 11.47 15.71 -12.83
CA MET A 92 12.06 17.06 -12.83
C MET A 92 11.72 17.83 -11.55
N GLU A 93 10.47 17.74 -11.09
CA GLU A 93 10.03 18.36 -9.83
C GLU A 93 10.79 17.80 -8.62
N LEU A 94 11.11 16.50 -8.63
CA LEU A 94 11.92 15.85 -7.60
C LEU A 94 13.35 16.36 -7.60
N ILE A 95 13.98 16.50 -8.76
CA ILE A 95 15.34 17.05 -8.89
C ILE A 95 15.39 18.47 -8.30
N ASP A 96 14.43 19.32 -8.64
CA ASP A 96 14.35 20.70 -8.14
C ASP A 96 14.11 20.74 -6.62
N LEU A 97 13.27 19.84 -6.11
CA LEU A 97 12.96 19.73 -4.68
C LEU A 97 14.16 19.23 -3.86
N GLN A 98 14.90 18.26 -4.40
CA GLN A 98 16.07 17.67 -3.75
C GLN A 98 17.22 18.67 -3.68
N ASN A 99 17.51 19.38 -4.77
CA ASN A 99 18.60 20.34 -4.87
C ASN A 99 18.34 21.68 -4.15
N ASN A 100 17.09 22.00 -3.81
CA ASN A 100 16.78 23.20 -3.05
C ASN A 100 17.28 23.11 -1.59
N ASN A 101 17.99 24.11 -1.07
CA ASN A 101 18.54 24.12 0.29
C ASN A 101 17.53 24.54 1.39
N ILE A 102 16.24 24.29 1.18
CA ILE A 102 15.19 24.72 2.10
C ILE A 102 14.96 23.66 3.20
N SER A 103 14.60 24.07 4.41
CA SER A 103 14.31 23.13 5.50
C SER A 103 13.24 22.08 5.13
N ARG A 104 13.39 20.85 5.65
CA ARG A 104 12.52 19.69 5.40
C ARG A 104 11.02 19.99 5.57
N SER A 105 10.67 20.87 6.50
CA SER A 105 9.28 21.30 6.74
C SER A 105 8.70 22.16 5.61
N HIS A 106 9.50 23.07 5.05
CA HIS A 106 9.10 23.91 3.92
C HIS A 106 9.00 23.09 2.63
N LYS A 107 9.88 22.10 2.45
CA LYS A 107 9.84 21.22 1.27
C LYS A 107 8.57 20.37 1.20
N LEU A 108 8.03 19.90 2.33
CA LEU A 108 6.73 19.22 2.37
C LEU A 108 5.58 20.13 1.93
N ASN A 109 5.66 21.41 2.23
CA ASN A 109 4.68 22.41 1.81
C ASN A 109 4.80 22.69 0.30
N CYS A 110 6.02 22.75 -0.24
CA CYS A 110 6.26 22.84 -1.68
C CYS A 110 5.67 21.64 -2.43
N ILE A 111 5.82 20.42 -1.89
CA ILE A 111 5.19 19.25 -2.47
C ILE A 111 3.67 19.44 -2.52
N LEU A 112 3.01 19.77 -1.41
CA LEU A 112 1.55 20.00 -1.41
C LEU A 112 1.09 21.04 -2.44
N LEU A 113 1.88 22.08 -2.71
CA LEU A 113 1.59 23.09 -3.72
C LEU A 113 1.75 22.56 -5.14
N ILE A 114 2.82 21.82 -5.42
CA ILE A 114 3.06 21.15 -6.71
C ILE A 114 1.91 20.17 -7.00
N LEU A 115 1.47 19.41 -6.00
CA LEU A 115 0.35 18.48 -6.14
C LEU A 115 -0.97 19.18 -6.43
N LYS A 116 -1.27 20.27 -5.72
CA LYS A 116 -2.48 21.08 -5.98
C LYS A 116 -2.44 21.67 -7.39
N ARG A 117 -1.28 22.07 -7.88
CA ARG A 117 -1.10 22.57 -9.24
C ARG A 117 -1.40 21.48 -10.27
N ASN A 118 -0.80 20.30 -10.12
CA ASN A 118 -0.96 19.18 -11.06
C ASN A 118 -2.41 18.61 -11.09
N GLU A 119 -3.12 18.63 -9.95
CA GLU A 119 -4.55 18.29 -9.89
C GLU A 119 -5.48 19.36 -10.52
N SER A 120 -5.04 20.62 -10.55
CA SER A 120 -5.76 21.71 -11.21
C SER A 120 -5.59 21.67 -12.73
N GLU A 121 -4.38 21.35 -13.20
CA GLU A 121 -4.06 21.21 -14.61
C GLU A 121 -4.76 20.00 -15.25
N LYS A 122 -4.91 18.87 -14.51
CA LYS A 122 -5.72 17.73 -14.97
C LYS A 122 -7.20 18.09 -15.21
N ARG A 123 -7.82 18.83 -14.28
CA ARG A 123 -9.23 19.23 -14.39
C ARG A 123 -9.49 20.24 -15.51
N GLY A 124 -8.48 21.00 -15.92
CA GLY A 124 -8.56 21.93 -17.05
C GLY A 124 -8.48 21.25 -18.42
N ASN A 125 -7.93 20.03 -18.50
CA ASN A 125 -7.73 19.29 -19.76
C ASN A 125 -8.82 18.25 -20.05
N GLU A 126 -9.84 18.13 -19.19
CA GLU A 126 -11.00 17.22 -19.34
C GLU A 126 -12.29 17.96 -19.79
N LEU A 127 -12.19 19.24 -20.17
CA LEU A 127 -13.25 20.09 -20.74
C LEU A 127 -12.87 20.55 -22.15
#